data_AF-A0A967Z592-F1
#
_entry.id   AF-A0A967Z592-F1
#
_cell.length_a   1.000
_cell.length_b   1.000
_cell.length_c   1.000
_cell.angle_alpha   90.00
_cell.angle_beta   90.00
_cell.angle_gamma   90.00
#
_symmetry.space_group_name_H-M   'P 1'
#
loop_
_entity.id
_entity.type
_entity.pdbx_description
1 polymer ?
#
loop_
_entity_poly.entity_id
_entity_poly.type
_entity_poly.pdbx_seq_one_letter_code
_entity_poly.pdbx_strand_id
1 'polypeptide(L)'
;MANRERSLIPGVILILLGLYFLLDRLNVFYFRWEYLYPLILLGLGVLFLVAIFTKKDKGAAFPATILLILGLFFFLRNYGLLPYEFYLYYIEDYWPIFLIAFGLGFLVLFSVKPEDWGVLIPGGILLFFGVVFLLRNMRLFYWRDFADFWPVILIAIGLGIVVSSLRK
;
A
#
# COMPACT_ATOMS: atom_id res chain seq x y z
N MET A 1 45.39 9.27 -12.35
CA MET A 1 44.66 8.38 -13.28
C MET A 1 43.74 7.51 -12.44
N ALA A 2 42.41 7.70 -12.51
CA ALA A 2 41.46 6.93 -11.71
C ALA A 2 41.16 5.60 -12.39
N ASN A 3 41.49 4.49 -11.73
CA ASN A 3 41.19 3.14 -12.17
C ASN A 3 39.67 2.91 -12.04
N ARG A 4 38.93 2.91 -13.16
CA ARG A 4 37.52 2.49 -13.16
C ARG A 4 37.49 0.97 -13.16
N GLU A 5 37.37 0.36 -11.99
CA GLU A 5 37.05 -1.07 -11.90
C GLU A 5 35.72 -1.30 -12.61
N ARG A 6 35.76 -1.98 -13.76
CA ARG A 6 34.56 -2.40 -14.47
C ARG A 6 33.89 -3.46 -13.59
N SER A 7 32.82 -3.09 -12.87
CA SER A 7 32.14 -4.06 -12.03
C SER A 7 31.55 -5.16 -12.92
N LEU A 8 31.86 -6.41 -12.58
CA LEU A 8 31.35 -7.60 -13.29
C LEU A 8 29.87 -7.87 -12.97
N ILE A 9 29.37 -7.21 -11.93
CA ILE A 9 28.03 -7.35 -11.36
C ILE A 9 26.93 -7.22 -12.44
N PRO A 10 26.92 -6.21 -13.33
CA PRO A 10 25.88 -6.08 -14.35
C PRO A 10 25.90 -7.24 -15.36
N GLY A 11 27.10 -7.73 -15.71
CA GLY A 11 27.26 -8.86 -16.62
C GLY A 11 26.73 -10.16 -16.01
N VAL A 12 27.04 -10.42 -14.74
CA VAL A 12 26.52 -11.58 -14.01
C VAL A 12 25.00 -11.51 -13.89
N ILE A 13 24.43 -10.34 -13.55
CA ILE A 13 22.98 -10.15 -13.48
C ILE A 13 22.32 -10.42 -14.84
N LEU A 14 22.89 -9.91 -15.94
CA LEU A 14 22.38 -10.14 -17.29
C LEU A 14 22.43 -11.62 -17.68
N ILE A 15 23.50 -12.34 -17.34
CA ILE A 15 23.64 -13.78 -17.60
C ILE A 15 22.56 -14.55 -16.83
N LEU A 16 22.38 -14.26 -15.54
CA LEU A 16 21.35 -14.93 -14.72
C LEU A 16 19.93 -14.64 -15.23
N LEU A 17 19.64 -13.39 -15.61
CA LEU A 17 18.36 -13.03 -16.24
C LEU A 17 18.16 -13.73 -17.58
N GLY A 18 19.20 -13.82 -18.42
CA GLY A 18 19.16 -14.52 -19.70
C GLY A 18 18.91 -16.02 -19.55
N LEU A 19 19.63 -16.68 -18.63
CA LEU A 19 19.41 -18.09 -18.29
C LEU A 19 18.00 -18.32 -17.76
N TYR A 20 17.49 -17.41 -16.92
CA TYR A 20 16.12 -17.45 -16.42
C TYR A 20 15.09 -17.42 -17.57
N PHE A 21 15.18 -16.45 -18.48
CA PHE A 21 14.25 -16.36 -19.61
C PHE A 21 14.37 -17.55 -20.56
N LEU A 22 15.57 -18.10 -20.74
CA LEU A 22 15.77 -19.29 -21.55
C LEU A 22 15.08 -20.52 -20.93
N LEU A 23 15.24 -20.73 -19.62
CA LEU A 23 14.61 -21.86 -18.92
C LEU A 23 13.09 -21.78 -18.89
N ASP A 24 12.54 -20.56 -18.76
CA ASP A 24 11.09 -20.30 -18.88
C ASP A 24 10.57 -20.66 -20.28
N ARG A 25 11.26 -20.22 -21.34
CA ARG A 25 10.91 -20.57 -22.72
C ARG A 25 10.97 -22.07 -23.02
N LEU A 26 11.89 -22.78 -22.37
CA LEU A 26 12.05 -24.22 -22.52
C LEU A 26 11.05 -25.03 -21.68
N ASN A 27 10.15 -24.39 -20.92
CA ASN A 27 9.22 -25.03 -19.99
C ASN A 27 9.90 -25.98 -18.98
N VAL A 28 11.17 -25.70 -18.63
CA VAL A 28 11.92 -26.53 -17.66
C VAL A 28 11.38 -26.32 -16.25
N PHE A 29 10.90 -25.11 -15.95
CA PHE A 29 10.21 -24.77 -14.71
C PHE A 29 8.96 -23.94 -15.02
N TYR A 30 7.81 -24.29 -14.42
CA TYR A 30 6.62 -23.46 -14.43
C TYR A 30 6.74 -22.36 -13.38
N PHE A 31 7.64 -21.41 -13.64
CA PHE A 31 7.82 -20.29 -12.75
C PHE A 31 6.66 -19.30 -12.92
N ARG A 32 5.74 -19.31 -11.96
CA ARG A 32 4.61 -18.39 -11.95
C ARG A 32 5.01 -17.13 -11.21
N TRP A 33 5.34 -16.08 -11.96
CA TRP A 33 5.68 -14.75 -11.42
C TRP A 33 4.65 -14.26 -10.38
N GLU A 34 3.38 -14.63 -10.59
CA GLU A 34 2.27 -14.41 -9.66
C GLU A 34 2.58 -14.82 -8.20
N TYR A 35 3.37 -15.87 -7.97
CA TYR A 35 3.72 -16.34 -6.64
C TYR A 35 5.02 -15.74 -6.09
N LEU A 36 5.92 -15.22 -6.95
CA LEU A 36 7.21 -14.68 -6.50
C LEU A 36 7.13 -13.20 -6.14
N TYR A 37 6.47 -12.37 -6.96
CA TYR A 37 6.46 -10.92 -6.70
C TYR A 37 5.95 -10.54 -5.30
N PRO A 38 4.94 -11.22 -4.70
CA PRO A 38 4.51 -10.89 -3.34
C PRO A 38 5.59 -11.18 -2.29
N LEU A 39 6.37 -12.25 -2.49
CA LEU A 39 7.50 -12.60 -1.62
C LEU A 39 8.63 -11.57 -1.73
N ILE A 40 8.89 -11.05 -2.92
CA ILE A 40 9.86 -9.96 -3.12
C ILE A 40 9.40 -8.70 -2.39
N LEU A 41 8.12 -8.32 -2.51
CA LEU A 41 7.55 -7.18 -1.78
C LEU A 41 7.69 -7.36 -0.26
N LEU A 42 7.33 -8.53 0.27
CA LEU A 42 7.50 -8.86 1.69
C LEU A 42 8.96 -8.78 2.13
N GLY A 43 9.87 -9.39 1.37
CA GLY A 43 11.31 -9.36 1.66
C GLY A 43 11.87 -7.95 1.69
N LEU A 44 11.55 -7.12 0.68
CA LEU A 44 11.94 -5.71 0.65
C LEU A 44 11.33 -4.93 1.81
N GLY A 45 10.07 -5.17 2.14
CA GLY A 45 9.39 -4.55 3.28
C GLY A 45 10.10 -4.86 4.61
N VAL A 46 10.50 -6.12 4.83
CA VAL A 46 11.29 -6.53 5.99
C VAL A 46 12.66 -5.85 6.00
N LEU A 47 13.34 -5.72 4.87
CA LEU A 47 14.62 -5.01 4.80
C LEU A 47 14.50 -3.53 5.23
N PHE A 48 13.44 -2.83 4.78
CA PHE A 48 13.17 -1.46 5.25
C PHE A 48 12.82 -1.43 6.73
N LEU A 49 12.04 -2.40 7.24
CA LEU A 49 11.73 -2.50 8.67
C LEU A 49 13.00 -2.69 9.52
N VAL A 50 13.90 -3.57 9.09
CA VAL A 50 15.20 -3.79 9.76
C VAL A 50 16.08 -2.53 9.69
N ALA A 51 16.00 -1.75 8.60
CA ALA A 51 16.74 -0.50 8.46
C ALA A 51 16.35 0.56 9.51
N ILE A 52 15.09 0.54 10.00
CA ILE A 52 14.64 1.44 11.09
C ILE A 52 15.49 1.24 12.34
N PHE A 53 15.81 -0.01 12.69
CA PHE A 53 16.56 -0.32 13.91
C PHE A 53 18.08 -0.32 13.69
N THR A 54 18.54 -0.88 12.57
CA THR A 54 19.97 -1.05 12.29
C THR A 54 20.63 0.24 11.80
N LYS A 55 19.95 0.99 10.92
CA LYS A 55 20.45 2.24 10.34
C LYS A 55 19.87 3.48 11.01
N LYS A 56 18.95 3.31 11.98
CA LYS A 56 18.19 4.40 12.61
C LYS A 56 17.41 5.24 11.58
N ASP A 57 17.15 4.68 10.40
CA ASP A 57 16.38 5.35 9.36
C ASP A 57 14.90 5.23 9.65
N LYS A 58 14.42 6.14 10.48
CA LYS A 58 13.00 6.26 10.81
C LYS A 58 12.12 6.52 9.57
N GLY A 59 12.67 7.08 8.48
CA GLY A 59 11.94 7.30 7.23
C GLY A 59 11.57 5.99 6.51
N ALA A 60 12.33 4.91 6.76
CA ALA A 60 12.07 3.58 6.22
C ALA A 60 10.73 2.98 6.67
N ALA A 61 10.11 3.52 7.74
CA ALA A 61 8.79 3.10 8.22
C ALA A 61 7.70 3.18 7.15
N PHE A 62 7.74 4.22 6.30
CA PHE A 62 6.75 4.42 5.24
C PHE A 62 6.83 3.33 4.15
N PRO A 63 7.96 3.16 3.43
CA PRO A 63 8.07 2.10 2.42
C PRO A 63 7.97 0.70 3.02
N ALA A 64 8.47 0.46 4.25
CA ALA A 64 8.29 -0.83 4.94
C ALA A 64 6.81 -1.19 5.04
N THR A 65 5.98 -0.27 5.53
CA THR A 65 4.56 -0.49 5.75
C THR A 65 3.82 -0.78 4.44
N ILE A 66 4.07 0.03 3.40
CA ILE A 66 3.43 -0.16 2.08
C ILE A 66 3.80 -1.52 1.49
N LEU A 67 5.10 -1.85 1.47
CA LEU A 67 5.59 -3.09 0.87
C LEU A 67 5.09 -4.33 1.63
N LEU A 68 5.03 -4.27 2.96
CA LEU A 68 4.52 -5.37 3.78
C LEU A 68 3.02 -5.57 3.59
N ILE A 69 2.22 -4.50 3.58
CA ILE A 69 0.76 -4.60 3.37
C ILE A 69 0.45 -5.14 1.97
N LEU A 70 1.06 -4.56 0.93
CA LEU A 70 0.82 -4.99 -0.44
C LEU A 70 1.36 -6.41 -0.69
N GLY A 71 2.57 -6.70 -0.19
CA GLY A 71 3.17 -8.02 -0.28
C GLY A 71 2.31 -9.08 0.42
N LEU A 72 1.80 -8.79 1.62
CA LEU A 72 0.92 -9.69 2.35
C LEU A 72 -0.42 -9.88 1.62
N PHE A 73 -1.05 -8.79 1.17
CA PHE A 73 -2.31 -8.87 0.44
C PHE A 73 -2.19 -9.74 -0.82
N PHE A 74 -1.21 -9.46 -1.68
CA PHE A 74 -1.02 -10.23 -2.91
C PHE A 74 -0.56 -11.66 -2.63
N PHE A 75 0.20 -11.90 -1.56
CA PHE A 75 0.54 -13.26 -1.14
C PHE A 75 -0.72 -14.04 -0.79
N LEU A 76 -1.57 -13.50 0.10
CA LEU A 76 -2.81 -14.14 0.50
C LEU A 76 -3.75 -14.36 -0.70
N ARG A 77 -3.90 -13.36 -1.57
CA ARG A 77 -4.73 -13.44 -2.77
C ARG A 77 -4.25 -14.52 -3.74
N ASN A 78 -2.98 -14.49 -4.10
CA ASN A 78 -2.46 -15.33 -5.18
C ASN A 78 -2.38 -16.80 -4.75
N TYR A 79 -2.06 -17.05 -3.48
CA TYR A 79 -2.03 -18.41 -2.91
C TYR A 79 -3.43 -18.93 -2.51
N GLY A 80 -4.50 -18.19 -2.80
CA GLY A 80 -5.88 -18.62 -2.53
C GLY A 80 -6.21 -18.73 -1.04
N LEU A 81 -5.53 -17.94 -0.20
CA LEU A 81 -5.72 -17.92 1.26
C LEU A 81 -6.84 -16.96 1.69
N LEU A 82 -7.32 -16.11 0.77
CA LEU A 82 -8.49 -15.27 1.02
C LEU A 82 -9.78 -16.06 0.78
N PRO A 83 -10.78 -15.98 1.68
CA PRO A 83 -12.04 -16.67 1.48
C PRO A 83 -12.76 -16.18 0.21
N TYR A 84 -13.45 -17.09 -0.48
CA TYR A 84 -14.13 -16.78 -1.74
C TYR A 84 -15.21 -15.70 -1.59
N GLU A 85 -15.77 -15.50 -0.39
CA GLU A 85 -16.78 -14.48 -0.15
C GLU A 85 -16.25 -13.04 -0.31
N PHE A 86 -14.94 -12.83 -0.27
CA PHE A 86 -14.36 -11.49 -0.34
C PHE A 86 -14.30 -10.90 -1.76
N TYR A 87 -14.58 -11.67 -2.82
CA TYR A 87 -14.69 -11.23 -4.24
C TYR A 87 -13.68 -10.16 -4.71
N LEU A 88 -12.43 -10.19 -4.22
CA LEU A 88 -11.36 -9.28 -4.65
C LEU A 88 -10.62 -9.84 -5.89
N TYR A 89 -11.38 -10.25 -6.91
CA TYR A 89 -10.82 -10.95 -8.06
C TYR A 89 -10.23 -9.98 -9.07
N TYR A 90 -10.94 -8.90 -9.39
CA TYR A 90 -10.50 -7.91 -10.36
C TYR A 90 -9.78 -6.76 -9.68
N ILE A 91 -8.91 -6.08 -10.43
CA ILE A 91 -8.18 -4.90 -9.93
C ILE A 91 -9.12 -3.82 -9.40
N GLU A 92 -10.31 -3.70 -9.98
CA GLU A 92 -11.35 -2.76 -9.58
C GLU A 92 -11.93 -3.04 -8.19
N ASP A 93 -11.81 -4.28 -7.72
CA ASP A 93 -12.29 -4.68 -6.41
C ASP A 93 -11.29 -4.31 -5.31
N TYR A 94 -9.98 -4.45 -5.57
CA TYR A 94 -8.93 -4.30 -4.56
C TYR A 94 -8.03 -3.07 -4.69
N TRP A 95 -8.20 -2.21 -5.70
CA TRP A 95 -7.44 -0.97 -5.79
C TRP A 95 -7.46 -0.09 -4.51
N PRO A 96 -8.52 -0.07 -3.66
CA PRO A 96 -8.51 0.73 -2.44
C PRO A 96 -7.44 0.28 -1.43
N ILE A 97 -6.92 -0.94 -1.56
CA ILE A 97 -5.81 -1.45 -0.72
C ILE A 97 -4.55 -0.63 -0.92
N PHE A 98 -4.31 -0.07 -2.12
CA PHE A 98 -3.21 0.87 -2.31
C PHE A 98 -3.40 2.12 -1.46
N LEU A 99 -4.61 2.69 -1.40
CA LEU A 99 -4.88 3.85 -0.54
C LEU A 99 -4.69 3.51 0.94
N ILE A 100 -5.18 2.35 1.37
CA ILE A 100 -5.01 1.86 2.76
C ILE A 100 -3.52 1.68 3.08
N ALA A 101 -2.74 1.07 2.19
CA ALA A 101 -1.32 0.84 2.38
C ALA A 101 -0.55 2.15 2.56
N PHE A 102 -0.84 3.16 1.72
CA PHE A 102 -0.24 4.49 1.84
C PHE A 102 -0.72 5.23 3.11
N GLY A 103 -2.02 5.16 3.42
CA GLY A 103 -2.60 5.76 4.62
C GLY A 103 -1.98 5.20 5.91
N LEU A 104 -1.93 3.87 6.04
CA LEU A 104 -1.24 3.20 7.14
C LEU A 104 0.26 3.51 7.15
N GLY A 105 0.90 3.61 5.98
CA GLY A 105 2.29 4.03 5.86
C GLY A 105 2.56 5.38 6.53
N PHE A 106 1.69 6.37 6.33
CA PHE A 106 1.81 7.66 7.00
C PHE A 106 1.54 7.57 8.52
N LEU A 107 0.57 6.75 8.96
CA LEU A 107 0.30 6.58 10.39
C LEU A 107 1.44 5.88 11.15
N VAL A 108 2.04 4.86 10.53
CA VAL A 108 3.22 4.18 11.09
C VAL A 108 4.43 5.13 11.08
N LEU A 109 4.61 5.91 10.01
CA LEU A 109 5.66 6.94 9.96
C LEU A 109 5.50 7.94 11.11
N PHE A 110 4.29 8.45 11.34
CA PHE A 110 3.98 9.34 12.46
C PHE A 110 4.29 8.67 13.81
N SER A 111 3.98 7.39 13.99
CA SER A 111 4.26 6.65 15.23
C SER A 111 5.76 6.57 15.54
N VAL A 112 6.61 6.55 14.50
CA VAL A 112 8.08 6.52 14.63
C VAL A 112 8.70 7.93 14.67
N LYS A 113 8.04 8.90 14.04
CA LYS A 113 8.42 10.33 13.95
C LYS A 113 7.23 11.22 14.34
N PRO A 114 6.91 11.34 15.65
CA PRO A 114 5.77 12.13 16.08
C PRO A 114 5.89 13.61 15.77
N GLU A 115 7.10 14.10 15.51
CA GLU A 115 7.36 15.49 15.14
C GLU A 115 6.72 15.86 13.79
N ASP A 116 6.50 14.88 12.91
CA ASP A 116 5.97 15.05 11.56
C ASP A 116 4.42 15.01 11.51
N TRP A 117 3.73 15.73 12.40
CA TRP A 117 2.24 15.74 12.48
C TRP A 117 1.53 16.03 11.15
N GLY A 118 2.17 16.75 10.22
CA GLY A 118 1.62 17.04 8.90
C GLY A 118 1.27 15.79 8.08
N VAL A 119 1.89 14.63 8.35
CA VAL A 119 1.60 13.37 7.64
C VAL A 119 0.26 12.75 8.02
N LEU A 120 -0.33 13.15 9.15
CA LEU A 120 -1.65 12.66 9.60
C LEU A 120 -2.77 13.11 8.66
N ILE A 121 -2.64 14.28 8.02
CA ILE A 121 -3.64 14.80 7.10
C ILE A 121 -3.76 13.90 5.85
N PRO A 122 -2.69 13.69 5.05
CA PRO A 122 -2.76 12.79 3.90
C PRO A 122 -2.97 11.34 4.36
N GLY A 123 -2.40 10.91 5.48
CA GLY A 123 -2.59 9.57 6.03
C GLY A 123 -4.06 9.27 6.36
N GLY A 124 -4.72 10.19 7.06
CA GLY A 124 -6.13 10.09 7.43
C GLY A 124 -7.05 10.14 6.20
N ILE A 125 -6.80 11.05 5.26
CA ILE A 125 -7.57 11.13 4.01
C ILE A 125 -7.47 9.81 3.23
N LEU A 126 -6.25 9.32 2.98
CA LEU A 126 -6.03 8.09 2.22
C LEU A 126 -6.63 6.86 2.91
N LEU A 127 -6.47 6.76 4.23
CA LEU A 127 -7.05 5.67 5.01
C LEU A 127 -8.57 5.72 4.99
N PHE A 128 -9.17 6.89 5.18
CA PHE A 128 -10.62 7.08 5.13
C PHE A 128 -11.19 6.66 3.77
N PHE A 129 -10.69 7.23 2.67
CA PHE A 129 -11.17 6.88 1.33
C PHE A 129 -10.86 5.44 0.95
N GLY A 130 -9.69 4.93 1.33
CA GLY A 130 -9.32 3.54 1.12
C GLY A 130 -10.28 2.56 1.79
N VAL A 131 -10.62 2.79 3.06
CA VAL A 131 -11.61 1.97 3.79
C VAL A 131 -13.00 2.12 3.19
N VAL A 132 -13.46 3.33 2.91
CA VAL A 132 -14.79 3.58 2.32
C VAL A 132 -14.93 2.87 0.98
N PHE A 133 -13.95 2.98 0.09
CA PHE A 133 -14.00 2.31 -1.21
C PHE A 133 -13.86 0.80 -1.09
N LEU A 134 -13.05 0.29 -0.17
CA LEU A 134 -12.95 -1.15 0.07
C LEU A 134 -14.29 -1.73 0.56
N LEU A 135 -14.92 -1.11 1.55
CA LEU A 135 -16.21 -1.53 2.09
C LEU A 135 -17.31 -1.49 1.02
N ARG A 136 -17.29 -0.46 0.16
CA ARG A 136 -18.18 -0.36 -1.01
C ARG A 136 -17.96 -1.54 -1.97
N ASN A 137 -16.71 -1.85 -2.31
CA ASN A 137 -16.38 -2.93 -3.24
C ASN A 137 -16.75 -4.31 -2.67
N MET A 138 -16.60 -4.50 -1.36
CA MET A 138 -17.03 -5.70 -0.65
C MET A 138 -18.55 -5.83 -0.49
N ARG A 139 -19.34 -4.87 -1.02
CA ARG A 139 -20.80 -4.82 -0.88
C ARG A 139 -21.28 -4.83 0.58
N LEU A 140 -20.40 -4.47 1.51
CA LEU A 140 -20.75 -4.29 2.93
C LEU A 140 -21.46 -2.95 3.16
N PHE A 141 -21.35 -2.05 2.20
CA PHE A 141 -21.86 -0.69 2.30
C PHE A 141 -22.37 -0.22 0.93
N TYR A 142 -23.64 0.23 0.85
CA TYR A 142 -24.19 0.79 -0.38
C TYR A 142 -24.04 2.31 -0.37
N TRP A 143 -23.47 2.89 -1.42
CA TRP A 143 -23.25 4.34 -1.54
C TRP A 143 -24.52 5.19 -1.36
N ARG A 144 -25.70 4.61 -1.63
CA ARG A 144 -27.00 5.24 -1.36
C ARG A 144 -27.12 5.68 0.10
N ASP A 145 -26.66 4.84 1.03
CA ASP A 145 -26.76 5.07 2.47
C ASP A 145 -25.86 6.20 2.98
N PHE A 146 -24.92 6.73 2.18
CA PHE A 146 -24.08 7.89 2.56
C PHE A 146 -24.33 9.10 1.67
N ALA A 147 -24.62 8.85 0.39
CA ALA A 147 -25.06 9.90 -0.53
C ALA A 147 -26.28 10.61 0.06
N ASP A 148 -27.23 9.90 0.66
CA ASP A 148 -28.43 10.50 1.27
C ASP A 148 -28.11 11.45 2.45
N PHE A 149 -26.91 11.40 3.03
CA PHE A 149 -26.49 12.21 4.17
C PHE A 149 -25.69 13.46 3.79
N TRP A 150 -25.47 13.72 2.49
CA TRP A 150 -24.90 14.99 2.01
C TRP A 150 -25.62 16.24 2.58
N PRO A 151 -26.94 16.24 2.84
CA PRO A 151 -27.62 17.39 3.45
C PRO A 151 -27.20 17.65 4.90
N VAL A 152 -26.68 16.66 5.63
CA VAL A 152 -26.22 16.85 7.02
C VAL A 152 -25.02 17.80 7.09
N ILE A 153 -24.14 17.76 6.08
CA ILE A 153 -23.01 18.70 5.97
C ILE A 153 -23.54 20.13 5.77
N LEU A 154 -24.55 20.32 4.93
CA LEU A 154 -25.20 21.63 4.75
C LEU A 154 -25.85 22.12 6.06
N ILE A 155 -26.52 21.23 6.80
CA ILE A 155 -27.13 21.57 8.09
C ILE A 155 -26.05 21.99 9.10
N ALA A 156 -24.95 21.23 9.21
CA ALA A 156 -23.84 21.55 10.11
C ALA A 156 -23.18 22.89 9.77
N ILE A 157 -22.94 23.16 8.48
CA ILE A 157 -22.41 24.44 8.00
C ILE A 157 -23.38 25.58 8.34
N GLY A 158 -24.67 25.40 8.04
CA GLY A 158 -25.71 26.39 8.33
C GLY A 158 -25.81 26.72 9.82
N LEU A 159 -25.80 25.70 10.69
CA LEU A 159 -25.80 25.88 12.14
C LEU A 159 -24.54 26.63 12.62
N GLY A 160 -23.36 26.29 12.08
CA GLY A 160 -22.12 27.00 12.39
C GLY A 160 -22.19 28.49 12.05
N ILE A 161 -22.76 28.84 10.88
CA ILE A 161 -22.96 30.24 10.46
C ILE A 161 -23.90 30.96 11.43
N VAL A 162 -25.04 30.36 11.79
CA VAL A 162 -26.01 30.95 12.73
C VAL A 162 -25.37 31.20 14.09
N VAL A 163 -24.69 30.20 14.67
CA VAL A 163 -24.00 30.33 15.96
C VAL A 163 -22.92 31.42 15.91
N SER A 164 -22.17 31.51 14.80
CA SER A 164 -21.17 32.56 14.62
C SER A 164 -21.78 33.97 14.51
N SER A 165 -22.99 34.07 13.95
CA SER A 165 -23.72 35.32 13.79
C SER A 165 -24.33 35.80 15.10
N LEU A 166 -24.68 34.88 16.01
CA LEU A 166 -25.21 35.17 17.34
C LEU A 166 -24.13 35.49 18.38
N ARG A 167 -22.84 35.25 18.07
CA ARG A 167 -21.70 35.60 18.92
C ARG A 167 -21.10 36.98 18.60
N LYS A 168 -21.69 37.72 17.67
CA LYS A 168 -21.49 39.17 17.47
C LYS A 168 -22.52 39.94 18.28
#